data_AF-A0A938NDZ4-F1
#
_entry.id   AF-A0A938NDZ4-F1
#
_cell.length_a   1.000
_cell.length_b   1.000
_cell.length_c   1.000
_cell.angle_alpha   90.00
_cell.angle_beta   90.00
_cell.angle_gamma   90.00
#
_symmetry.space_group_name_H-M   'P 1'
#
loop_
_entity.id
_entity.type
_entity.pdbx_description
1 polymer ?
#
loop_
_entity_poly.entity_id
_entity_poly.type
_entity_poly.pdbx_seq_one_letter_code
_entity_poly.pdbx_strand_id
1 'polypeptide(L)'
;MDLRRCLRSLVVLLVVPAFMSLVLVPDYALAQAAEGSATDACFQGKSDAQRNTSGIWFFAGCAGILGLLIAYTVAPTPPASSILGKSPEFVAAYTDCYRSEGKSAQGRKALIGCVVFSVIYVGIWAVVLLTVDDEVDDIYYY
;
A
#
# COMPACT_ATOMS: atom_id res chain seq x y z
N MET A 1 35.68 -9.55 -13.17
CA MET A 1 34.24 -9.63 -12.80
C MET A 1 34.13 -10.29 -11.45
N ASP A 2 33.81 -9.52 -10.42
CA ASP A 2 33.74 -10.00 -9.04
C ASP A 2 32.45 -10.83 -8.82
N LEU A 3 32.58 -12.13 -8.52
CA LEU A 3 31.46 -13.06 -8.29
C LEU A 3 30.49 -12.52 -7.21
N ARG A 4 31.02 -11.77 -6.25
CA ARG A 4 30.24 -11.12 -5.19
C ARG A 4 29.41 -9.94 -5.70
N ARG A 5 29.88 -9.17 -6.69
CA ARG A 5 29.08 -8.12 -7.37
C ARG A 5 27.94 -8.75 -8.16
N CYS A 6 28.21 -9.80 -8.93
CA CYS A 6 27.16 -10.52 -9.66
C CYS A 6 26.09 -11.10 -8.72
N LEU A 7 26.50 -11.70 -7.61
CA LEU A 7 25.57 -12.27 -6.64
C LEU A 7 24.69 -11.19 -5.97
N ARG A 8 25.28 -10.05 -5.59
CA ARG A 8 24.54 -8.91 -5.01
C ARG A 8 23.55 -8.29 -6.02
N SER A 9 23.98 -8.02 -7.25
CA SER A 9 23.09 -7.51 -8.30
C SER A 9 21.97 -8.48 -8.64
N LEU A 10 22.26 -9.79 -8.70
CA LEU A 10 21.27 -10.82 -9.03
C LEU A 10 20.23 -10.99 -7.92
N VAL A 11 20.63 -10.89 -6.65
CA VAL A 11 19.68 -10.89 -5.52
C VAL A 11 18.77 -9.67 -5.56
N VAL A 12 19.30 -8.47 -5.78
CA VAL A 12 18.49 -7.24 -5.87
C VAL A 12 17.52 -7.31 -7.06
N LEU A 13 17.98 -7.75 -8.23
CA LEU A 13 17.16 -7.85 -9.44
C LEU A 13 16.07 -8.92 -9.37
N LEU A 14 16.21 -9.96 -8.55
CA LEU A 14 15.21 -11.02 -8.42
C LEU A 14 14.26 -10.80 -7.24
N VAL A 15 14.76 -10.35 -6.10
CA VAL A 15 13.96 -10.24 -4.87
C VAL A 15 13.02 -9.03 -4.89
N VAL A 16 13.47 -7.89 -5.43
CA VAL A 16 12.69 -6.66 -5.50
C VAL A 16 11.43 -6.79 -6.37
N PRO A 17 11.50 -7.28 -7.62
CA PRO A 17 10.30 -7.43 -8.44
C PRO A 17 9.39 -8.57 -7.95
N ALA A 18 9.93 -9.63 -7.36
CA ALA A 18 9.13 -10.69 -6.74
C ALA A 18 8.31 -10.16 -5.55
N PHE A 19 8.91 -9.31 -4.72
CA PHE A 19 8.23 -8.67 -3.58
C PHE A 19 7.20 -7.62 -4.03
N MET A 20 7.52 -6.81 -5.04
CA MET A 20 6.57 -5.87 -5.67
C MET A 20 5.35 -6.59 -6.24
N SER A 21 5.58 -7.71 -6.92
CA SER A 21 4.50 -8.51 -7.51
C SER A 21 3.56 -9.05 -6.43
N LEU A 22 4.10 -9.54 -5.31
CA LEU A 22 3.33 -10.04 -4.16
C LEU A 22 2.39 -8.99 -3.55
N VAL A 23 2.81 -7.73 -3.50
CA VAL A 23 2.06 -6.61 -2.89
C VAL A 23 0.98 -6.05 -3.82
N LEU A 24 1.11 -6.26 -5.14
CA LEU A 24 0.14 -5.83 -6.16
C LEU A 24 -0.99 -6.85 -6.40
N VAL A 25 -0.80 -8.13 -6.03
CA VAL A 25 -1.84 -9.19 -6.19
C VAL A 25 -3.16 -8.98 -5.43
N PRO A 26 -3.23 -8.36 -4.23
CA PRO A 26 -4.47 -8.35 -3.46
C PRO A 26 -5.59 -7.48 -4.10
N ASP A 27 -5.27 -6.60 -5.06
CA ASP A 27 -6.29 -5.83 -5.80
C ASP A 27 -7.17 -6.71 -6.71
N TYR A 28 -6.66 -7.83 -7.22
CA TYR A 28 -7.44 -8.71 -8.11
C TYR A 28 -8.32 -9.70 -7.35
N ALA A 29 -7.90 -10.11 -6.14
CA ALA A 29 -8.58 -11.14 -5.36
C ALA A 29 -9.72 -10.58 -4.49
N LEU A 30 -9.61 -9.34 -4.00
CA LEU A 30 -10.57 -8.77 -3.04
C LEU A 30 -11.83 -8.17 -3.69
N ALA A 31 -11.89 -8.05 -5.01
CA ALA A 31 -13.14 -7.75 -5.70
C ALA A 31 -14.19 -8.88 -5.53
N GLN A 32 -13.76 -10.10 -5.17
CA GLN A 32 -14.62 -11.28 -5.08
C GLN A 32 -14.91 -11.74 -3.65
N ALA A 33 -14.18 -11.24 -2.64
CA ALA A 33 -14.32 -11.66 -1.24
C ALA A 33 -15.33 -10.81 -0.43
N ALA A 34 -16.34 -10.23 -1.08
CA ALA A 34 -17.51 -9.68 -0.40
C ALA A 34 -18.42 -10.82 0.10
N GLU A 35 -17.88 -11.75 0.87
CA GLU A 35 -18.67 -12.74 1.60
C GLU A 35 -18.98 -12.20 2.99
N GLY A 36 -20.27 -12.21 3.34
CA GLY A 36 -20.74 -11.94 4.70
C GLY A 36 -21.98 -11.05 4.76
N SER A 37 -23.16 -11.68 4.61
CA SER A 37 -24.49 -11.21 5.05
C SER A 37 -24.76 -9.71 4.98
N ALA A 38 -25.17 -9.20 3.81
CA ALA A 38 -25.47 -7.78 3.64
C ALA A 38 -26.98 -7.50 3.62
N THR A 39 -27.44 -6.73 4.60
CA THR A 39 -28.49 -5.74 4.34
C THR A 39 -27.95 -4.75 3.28
N ASP A 40 -28.81 -4.24 2.40
CA ASP A 40 -28.45 -3.34 1.29
C ASP A 40 -27.57 -2.14 1.74
N ALA A 41 -27.74 -1.69 2.99
CA ALA A 41 -26.95 -0.65 3.64
C ALA A 41 -25.44 -0.97 3.76
N CYS A 42 -25.08 -2.19 4.18
CA CYS A 42 -23.68 -2.55 4.39
C CYS A 42 -22.93 -2.70 3.07
N PHE A 43 -23.60 -3.29 2.06
CA PHE A 43 -23.02 -3.43 0.73
C PHE A 43 -22.72 -2.07 0.08
N GLN A 44 -23.66 -1.13 0.16
CA GLN A 44 -23.45 0.25 -0.29
C GLN A 44 -22.31 0.92 0.48
N GLY A 45 -22.28 0.77 1.81
CA GLY A 45 -21.21 1.33 2.66
C GLY A 45 -19.82 0.87 2.25
N LYS A 46 -19.63 -0.43 1.98
CA LYS A 46 -18.33 -0.95 1.50
C LYS A 46 -17.95 -0.39 0.13
N SER A 47 -18.89 -0.40 -0.83
CA SER A 47 -18.63 0.07 -2.19
C SER A 47 -18.25 1.55 -2.22
N ASP A 48 -18.97 2.38 -1.47
CA ASP A 48 -18.70 3.82 -1.39
C ASP A 48 -17.37 4.11 -0.68
N ALA A 49 -17.02 3.33 0.34
CA ALA A 49 -15.74 3.48 1.03
C ALA A 49 -14.54 3.25 0.11
N GLN A 50 -14.60 2.23 -0.74
CA GLN A 50 -13.56 1.96 -1.74
C GLN A 50 -13.44 3.09 -2.76
N ARG A 51 -14.57 3.60 -3.26
CA ARG A 51 -14.61 4.68 -4.25
C ARG A 51 -14.15 6.02 -3.70
N ASN A 52 -14.47 6.31 -2.45
CA ASN A 52 -14.15 7.60 -1.81
C ASN A 52 -12.77 7.60 -1.14
N THR A 53 -12.07 6.47 -1.12
CA THR A 53 -10.70 6.42 -0.59
C THR A 53 -9.79 7.22 -1.51
N SER A 54 -9.26 8.35 -1.03
CA SER A 54 -8.40 9.24 -1.82
C SER A 54 -7.01 8.65 -2.08
N GLY A 55 -6.30 9.21 -3.06
CA GLY A 55 -4.92 8.82 -3.38
C GLY A 55 -3.88 9.29 -2.36
N ILE A 56 -4.23 10.19 -1.44
CA ILE A 56 -3.28 10.75 -0.46
C ILE A 56 -2.66 9.66 0.42
N TRP A 57 -3.40 8.57 0.68
CA TRP A 57 -2.94 7.46 1.48
C TRP A 57 -1.74 6.75 0.86
N PHE A 58 -1.63 6.73 -0.47
CA PHE A 58 -0.41 6.27 -1.14
C PHE A 58 0.80 7.12 -0.74
N PHE A 59 0.68 8.45 -0.82
CA PHE A 59 1.77 9.36 -0.44
C PHE A 59 2.06 9.32 1.06
N ALA A 60 1.04 9.13 1.90
CA ALA A 60 1.24 8.89 3.33
C ALA A 60 2.12 7.65 3.53
N GLY A 61 1.87 6.58 2.78
CA GLY A 61 2.70 5.38 2.74
C GLY A 61 4.19 5.63 2.47
N CYS A 62 4.52 6.61 1.62
CA CYS A 62 5.91 6.98 1.33
C CYS A 62 6.66 7.52 2.55
N ALA A 63 5.95 8.00 3.60
CA ALA A 63 6.55 8.35 4.88
C ALA A 63 6.93 7.11 5.74
N GLY A 64 6.78 5.91 5.19
CA GLY A 64 7.12 4.65 5.83
C GLY A 64 6.07 4.18 6.84
N ILE A 65 6.53 3.50 7.90
CA ILE A 65 5.67 2.84 8.90
C ILE A 65 4.72 3.84 9.59
N LEU A 66 5.17 5.07 9.85
CA LEU A 66 4.32 6.09 10.48
C LEU A 66 3.11 6.44 9.60
N GLY A 67 3.30 6.59 8.30
CA GLY A 67 2.21 6.86 7.36
C GLY A 67 1.23 5.70 7.24
N LEU A 68 1.74 4.47 7.30
CA LEU A 68 0.92 3.26 7.34
C LEU A 68 0.07 3.20 8.63
N LEU A 69 0.66 3.49 9.80
CA LEU A 69 -0.07 3.53 11.07
C LEU A 69 -1.17 4.60 11.06
N ILE A 70 -0.89 5.79 10.51
CA ILE A 70 -1.90 6.85 10.37
C ILE A 70 -3.07 6.36 9.50
N ALA A 71 -2.79 5.65 8.40
CA ALA A 71 -3.82 5.13 7.50
C ALA A 71 -4.76 4.09 8.16
N TYR A 72 -4.30 3.32 9.14
CA TYR A 72 -5.14 2.35 9.86
C TYR A 72 -5.86 2.95 11.09
N THR A 73 -5.37 4.05 11.61
CA THR A 73 -5.93 4.69 12.82
C THR A 73 -7.01 5.72 12.48
N VAL A 74 -6.84 6.49 11.40
CA VAL A 74 -7.82 7.49 10.96
C VAL A 74 -9.06 6.78 10.41
N ALA A 75 -10.20 7.00 11.07
CA ALA A 75 -11.47 6.45 10.61
C ALA A 75 -12.04 7.31 9.46
N PRO A 76 -12.36 6.71 8.30
CA PRO A 76 -13.04 7.44 7.23
C PRO A 76 -14.45 7.86 7.65
N THR A 77 -14.83 9.06 7.25
CA THR A 77 -16.18 9.59 7.48
C THR A 77 -17.02 9.43 6.22
N PRO A 78 -18.22 8.80 6.30
CA PRO A 78 -19.11 8.70 5.16
C PRO A 78 -19.62 10.08 4.72
N PRO A 79 -19.90 10.28 3.41
CA PRO A 79 -20.45 11.54 2.92
C PRO A 79 -21.89 11.73 3.42
N ALA A 80 -22.23 12.95 3.85
CA ALA A 80 -23.57 13.23 4.40
C ALA A 80 -24.71 12.93 3.40
N SER A 81 -24.43 13.04 2.09
CA SER A 81 -25.41 12.76 1.03
C SER A 81 -25.87 11.30 0.96
N SER A 82 -25.07 10.33 1.43
CA SER A 82 -25.44 8.91 1.38
C SER A 82 -26.32 8.46 2.55
N ILE A 83 -26.38 9.26 3.62
CA ILE A 83 -27.12 8.96 4.86
C ILE A 83 -28.28 9.90 5.14
N LEU A 84 -28.39 11.02 4.42
CA LEU A 84 -29.48 11.99 4.60
C LEU A 84 -30.84 11.38 4.26
N GLY A 85 -31.80 11.45 5.19
CA GLY A 85 -33.16 10.94 5.01
C GLY A 85 -33.31 9.42 5.12
N LYS A 86 -32.24 8.69 5.49
CA LYS A 86 -32.29 7.24 5.77
C LYS A 86 -32.70 6.95 7.21
N SER A 87 -33.21 5.74 7.46
CA SER A 87 -33.57 5.34 8.83
C SER A 87 -32.33 5.21 9.72
N PRO A 88 -32.45 5.38 11.04
CA PRO A 88 -31.32 5.23 11.97
C PRO A 88 -30.60 3.89 11.85
N GLU A 89 -31.35 2.81 11.60
CA GLU A 89 -30.81 1.45 11.43
C GLU A 89 -29.96 1.35 10.15
N PHE A 90 -30.40 1.98 9.06
CA PHE A 90 -29.63 2.06 7.82
C PHE A 90 -28.32 2.81 8.04
N VAL A 91 -28.38 3.98 8.72
CA VAL A 91 -27.21 4.82 8.96
C VAL A 91 -26.17 4.10 9.81
N ALA A 92 -26.59 3.36 10.83
CA ALA A 92 -25.69 2.56 11.67
C ALA A 92 -24.97 1.47 10.85
N ALA A 93 -25.74 0.61 10.17
CA ALA A 93 -25.18 -0.48 9.37
C ALA A 93 -24.28 0.02 8.22
N TYR A 94 -24.69 1.11 7.56
CA TYR A 94 -23.90 1.75 6.50
C TYR A 94 -22.57 2.30 7.06
N THR A 95 -22.61 3.06 8.16
CA THR A 95 -21.44 3.73 8.72
C THR A 95 -20.40 2.75 9.25
N ASP A 96 -20.83 1.66 9.89
CA ASP A 96 -19.94 0.64 10.42
C ASP A 96 -19.20 -0.10 9.28
N CYS A 97 -19.94 -0.51 8.24
CA CYS A 97 -19.34 -1.13 7.07
C CYS A 97 -18.43 -0.18 6.29
N TYR A 98 -18.83 1.10 6.16
CA TYR A 98 -18.02 2.13 5.50
C TYR A 98 -16.69 2.38 6.22
N ARG A 99 -16.71 2.49 7.56
CA ARG A 99 -15.50 2.70 8.36
C ARG A 99 -14.54 1.53 8.27
N SER A 100 -15.06 0.32 8.38
CA SER A 100 -14.27 -0.90 8.32
C SER A 100 -13.55 -1.02 6.96
N GLU A 101 -14.32 -0.95 5.88
CA GLU A 101 -13.77 -1.09 4.52
C GLU A 101 -12.86 0.08 4.16
N GLY A 102 -13.23 1.30 4.55
CA GLY A 102 -12.43 2.49 4.26
C GLY A 102 -11.06 2.43 4.95
N LYS A 103 -10.96 1.97 6.21
CA LYS A 103 -9.65 1.78 6.86
C LYS A 103 -8.79 0.76 6.12
N SER A 104 -9.39 -0.34 5.68
CA SER A 104 -8.69 -1.35 4.88
C SER A 104 -8.16 -0.77 3.56
N ALA A 105 -8.99 -0.01 2.85
CA ALA A 105 -8.61 0.63 1.59
C ALA A 105 -7.50 1.69 1.77
N GLN A 106 -7.58 2.53 2.82
CA GLN A 106 -6.55 3.50 3.16
C GLN A 106 -5.22 2.82 3.49
N GLY A 107 -5.27 1.82 4.39
CA GLY A 107 -4.12 1.03 4.80
C GLY A 107 -3.45 0.34 3.61
N ARG A 108 -4.23 -0.21 2.68
CA ARG A 108 -3.70 -0.83 1.45
C ARG A 108 -2.98 0.18 0.56
N LYS A 109 -3.58 1.36 0.32
CA LYS A 109 -2.90 2.41 -0.47
C LYS A 109 -1.61 2.85 0.19
N ALA A 110 -1.59 3.02 1.51
CA ALA A 110 -0.39 3.35 2.26
C ALA A 110 0.66 2.24 2.22
N LEU A 111 0.25 0.97 2.26
CA LEU A 111 1.17 -0.16 2.11
C LEU A 111 1.85 -0.13 0.75
N ILE A 112 1.08 0.08 -0.33
CA ILE A 112 1.62 0.18 -1.69
C ILE A 112 2.64 1.33 -1.77
N GLY A 113 2.31 2.51 -1.22
CA GLY A 113 3.25 3.65 -1.17
C GLY A 113 4.53 3.34 -0.39
N CYS A 114 4.41 2.69 0.76
CA CYS A 114 5.55 2.28 1.58
C CYS A 114 6.49 1.32 0.83
N VAL A 115 5.93 0.36 0.11
CA VAL A 115 6.70 -0.61 -0.66
C VAL A 115 7.37 0.07 -1.86
N VAL A 116 6.64 0.90 -2.60
CA VAL A 116 7.21 1.66 -3.73
C VAL A 116 8.39 2.52 -3.27
N PHE A 117 8.23 3.26 -2.17
CA PHE A 117 9.31 4.09 -1.63
C PHE A 117 10.52 3.25 -1.21
N SER A 118 10.29 2.13 -0.51
CA SER A 118 11.36 1.23 -0.07
C SER A 118 12.15 0.66 -1.25
N VAL A 119 11.47 0.28 -2.34
CA VAL A 119 12.09 -0.24 -3.55
C VAL A 119 12.96 0.81 -4.24
N ILE A 120 12.45 2.04 -4.37
CA ILE A 120 13.22 3.14 -4.96
C ILE A 120 14.46 3.44 -4.11
N TYR A 121 14.30 3.51 -2.79
CA TYR A 121 15.39 3.79 -1.86
C TYR A 121 16.50 2.72 -1.94
N VAL A 122 16.13 1.44 -1.89
CA VAL A 122 17.08 0.32 -2.01
C VAL A 122 17.74 0.31 -3.40
N GLY A 123 16.97 0.58 -4.46
CA GLY A 123 17.50 0.64 -5.83
C GLY A 123 18.58 1.71 -5.99
N ILE A 124 18.34 2.92 -5.46
CA ILE A 124 19.32 4.02 -5.48
C ILE A 124 20.58 3.64 -4.70
N TRP A 125 20.43 3.14 -3.48
CA TRP A 125 21.59 2.74 -2.67
C TRP A 125 22.38 1.57 -3.29
N ALA A 126 21.70 0.63 -3.94
CA ALA A 126 22.36 -0.44 -4.67
C ALA A 126 23.21 0.13 -5.83
N VAL A 127 22.69 1.08 -6.61
CA VAL A 127 23.46 1.74 -7.69
C VAL A 127 24.68 2.45 -7.11
N VAL A 128 24.51 3.25 -6.05
CA VAL A 128 25.62 3.98 -5.42
C VAL A 128 26.71 3.03 -4.92
N LEU A 129 26.34 1.95 -4.23
CA LEU A 129 27.31 0.97 -3.74
C LEU A 129 28.04 0.26 -4.89
N LEU A 130 27.33 -0.07 -5.98
CA LEU A 130 27.95 -0.69 -7.14
C LEU A 130 28.94 0.25 -7.85
N THR A 131 28.63 1.55 -7.95
CA THR A 131 29.53 2.53 -8.57
C THR A 131 30.71 2.92 -7.70
N VAL A 132 30.53 2.99 -6.37
CA VAL A 132 31.62 3.36 -5.44
C VAL A 132 32.62 2.23 -5.27
N ASP A 133 32.18 0.97 -5.30
CA ASP A 133 33.09 -0.17 -5.26
C ASP A 133 34.05 -0.16 -6.47
N ASP A 134 33.65 0.38 -7.64
CA ASP A 134 34.53 0.52 -8.81
C ASP A 134 35.68 1.53 -8.58
N GLU A 135 35.42 2.63 -7.86
CA GLU A 135 36.43 3.66 -7.56
C GLU A 135 37.44 3.23 -6.48
N VAL A 136 37.00 2.44 -5.50
CA VAL A 136 37.88 2.02 -4.39
C VAL A 136 38.87 0.94 -4.83
N ASP A 137 38.46 0.01 -5.71
CA ASP A 137 39.39 -1.00 -6.23
C ASP A 137 40.53 -0.36 -7.05
N ASP A 138 40.28 0.71 -7.82
CA ASP A 138 41.32 1.38 -8.61
C ASP A 138 42.39 2.09 -7.75
N ILE A 139 42.08 2.48 -6.51
CA ILE A 139 43.02 3.17 -5.62
C ILE A 139 43.99 2.21 -4.92
N TYR A 140 43.63 0.94 -4.73
CA TYR A 140 44.48 -0.05 -4.02
C TYR A 140 45.44 -0.83 -4.92
N TYR A 141 45.39 -0.63 -6.24
CA TYR A 141 46.24 -1.33 -7.23
C TYR A 141 47.32 -0.43 -7.88
N TYR A 142 47.73 0.66 -7.21
CA TYR A 142 48.95 1.41 -7.53
C TYR A 142 49.94 1.42 -6.35
#